data_AF-A0A2V5MKT4-F1
#
_entry.id   AF-A0A2V5MKT4-F1
#
_cell.length_a   1.000
_cell.length_b   1.000
_cell.length_c   1.000
_cell.angle_alpha   90.00
_cell.angle_beta   90.00
_cell.angle_gamma   90.00
#
_symmetry.space_group_name_H-M   'P 1'
#
loop_
_entity.id
_entity.type
_entity.pdbx_description
1 polymer ?
#
loop_
_entity_poly.entity_id
_entity_poly.type
_entity_poly.pdbx_seq_one_letter_code
_entity_poly.pdbx_strand_id
1 'polypeptide(L)'
;IRSVQLPRVRSISMNGFVEGGQYRDPSGGATWYPNYHRYDKMSDIVNPPPSKLFVFVDEHPDSINDGWMITDVTNPRNWTDLPAHYHNGACGFSFADGHAEIKKWLDSGTFVPVLKQGRNGFPTTQTRDTTWVI
;
A
#
# COMPACT_ATOMS: atom_id res chain seq x y z
N ILE A 1 -1.84 9.10 32.62
CA ILE A 1 -2.99 8.70 31.76
C ILE A 1 -2.81 7.22 31.44
N ARG A 2 -3.76 6.34 31.78
CA ARG A 2 -3.69 4.93 31.36
C ARG A 2 -4.12 4.84 29.91
N SER A 3 -3.31 4.24 29.06
CA SER A 3 -3.64 4.01 27.65
C SER A 3 -4.84 3.06 27.57
N VAL A 4 -5.96 3.54 27.03
CA VAL A 4 -7.15 2.72 26.77
C VAL A 4 -7.01 2.14 25.38
N GLN A 5 -7.09 0.81 25.25
CA GLN A 5 -7.11 0.16 23.95
C GLN A 5 -8.50 0.34 23.32
N LEU A 6 -8.58 1.00 22.17
CA LEU A 6 -9.83 1.21 21.44
C LEU A 6 -10.03 0.15 20.33
N PRO A 7 -11.28 -0.09 19.89
CA PRO A 7 -11.55 -0.91 18.71
C PRO A 7 -10.88 -0.35 17.45
N ARG A 8 -10.51 -1.25 16.54
CA ARG A 8 -10.00 -0.87 15.21
C ARG A 8 -11.15 -0.29 14.37
N VAL A 9 -10.93 0.87 13.76
CA VAL A 9 -11.93 1.57 12.93
C VAL A 9 -11.65 1.53 11.43
N ARG A 10 -10.45 1.10 11.01
CA ARG A 10 -10.00 1.06 9.61
C ARG A 10 -9.16 -0.19 9.34
N SER A 11 -9.27 -0.73 8.14
CA SER A 11 -8.45 -1.86 7.65
C SER A 11 -8.01 -1.70 6.20
N ILE A 12 -8.37 -0.59 5.54
CA ILE A 12 -8.20 -0.36 4.11
C ILE A 12 -7.42 0.93 3.90
N SER A 13 -6.45 0.91 2.99
CA SER A 13 -5.71 2.07 2.51
C SER A 13 -5.86 2.25 1.01
N MET A 14 -5.62 3.47 0.54
CA MET A 14 -5.54 3.79 -0.89
C MET A 14 -4.08 3.76 -1.35
N ASN A 15 -3.82 3.41 -2.60
CA ASN A 15 -2.50 3.52 -3.21
C ASN A 15 -1.94 4.94 -3.07
N GLY A 16 -0.76 5.10 -2.45
CA GLY A 16 -0.16 6.41 -2.19
C GLY A 16 0.24 7.19 -3.45
N PHE A 17 0.32 6.56 -4.62
CA PHE A 17 0.55 7.23 -5.90
C PHE A 17 -0.74 7.80 -6.52
N VAL A 18 -1.91 7.39 -6.03
CA VAL A 18 -3.22 7.97 -6.40
C VAL A 18 -3.48 9.16 -5.47
N GLU A 19 -2.77 10.26 -5.73
CA GLU A 19 -2.76 11.44 -4.85
C GLU A 19 -4.06 12.24 -4.92
N GLY A 20 -4.79 12.16 -6.03
CA GLY A 20 -6.07 12.87 -6.20
C GLY A 20 -5.96 14.39 -6.07
N GLY A 21 -4.83 14.98 -6.49
CA GLY A 21 -4.59 16.42 -6.39
C GLY A 21 -4.27 16.93 -4.98
N GLN A 22 -4.01 16.03 -4.02
CA GLN A 22 -3.58 16.38 -2.66
C GLN A 22 -2.34 17.27 -2.67
N TYR A 23 -1.42 16.99 -3.60
CA TYR A 23 -0.17 17.72 -3.74
C TYR A 23 -0.15 18.53 -5.03
N ARG A 24 0.48 19.71 -4.96
CA ARG A 24 0.61 20.64 -6.10
C ARG A 24 2.06 20.81 -6.52
N ASP A 25 2.82 19.71 -6.52
CA ASP A 25 4.23 19.75 -6.90
C ASP A 25 4.35 20.07 -8.40
N PRO A 26 5.08 21.13 -8.79
CA PRO A 26 5.31 21.45 -10.20
C PRO A 26 6.20 20.43 -10.94
N SER A 27 6.86 19.51 -10.24
CA SER A 27 7.77 18.50 -10.82
C SER A 27 7.09 17.53 -11.80
N GLY A 28 5.77 17.33 -11.67
CA GLY A 28 4.99 16.37 -12.45
C GLY A 28 5.11 14.91 -11.99
N GLY A 29 5.95 14.62 -10.99
CA GLY A 29 6.08 13.31 -10.36
C GLY A 29 5.31 13.18 -9.05
N ALA A 30 5.33 11.98 -8.48
CA ALA A 30 4.80 11.69 -7.15
C ALA A 30 5.62 12.38 -6.06
N THR A 31 4.94 12.85 -5.01
CA THR A 31 5.50 13.73 -3.98
C THR A 31 6.69 13.10 -3.26
N TRP A 32 6.60 11.80 -2.94
CA TRP A 32 7.65 11.07 -2.22
C TRP A 32 8.63 10.36 -3.16
N TYR A 33 8.26 10.21 -4.44
CA TYR A 33 9.06 9.53 -5.45
C TYR A 33 9.00 10.33 -6.78
N PRO A 34 9.73 11.46 -6.89
CA PRO A 34 9.56 12.40 -8.00
C PRO A 34 9.85 11.85 -9.40
N ASN A 35 10.55 10.72 -9.49
CA ASN A 35 10.83 10.02 -10.75
C ASN A 35 9.72 9.04 -11.16
N TYR A 36 8.65 8.90 -10.37
CA TYR A 36 7.53 8.00 -10.59
C TYR A 36 6.25 8.80 -10.84
N HIS A 37 5.32 8.20 -11.58
CA HIS A 37 4.06 8.84 -11.92
C HIS A 37 3.18 9.09 -10.69
N ARG A 38 2.62 10.29 -10.60
CA ARG A 38 1.45 10.56 -9.76
C ARG A 38 0.17 10.47 -10.59
N TYR A 39 -0.87 9.93 -9.99
CA TYR A 39 -2.19 9.80 -10.63
C TYR A 39 -3.16 10.76 -9.95
N ASP A 40 -3.28 11.98 -10.48
CA ASP A 40 -4.19 13.01 -9.96
C ASP A 40 -5.58 12.90 -10.59
N LYS A 41 -5.64 12.44 -11.84
CA LYS A 41 -6.87 12.25 -12.63
C LYS A 41 -6.78 10.96 -13.44
N MET A 42 -7.95 10.47 -13.88
CA MET A 42 -8.05 9.22 -14.64
C MET A 42 -7.18 9.19 -15.90
N SER A 43 -6.99 10.33 -16.57
CA SER A 43 -6.16 10.42 -17.77
C SER A 43 -4.66 10.24 -17.51
N ASP A 44 -4.23 10.31 -16.24
CA ASP A 44 -2.83 10.09 -15.87
C ASP A 44 -2.50 8.58 -15.81
N ILE A 45 -3.52 7.72 -15.73
CA ILE A 45 -3.40 6.26 -15.63
C ILE A 45 -3.12 5.68 -17.03
N VAL A 46 -1.88 5.86 -17.49
CA VAL A 46 -1.40 5.37 -18.79
C VAL A 46 -0.52 4.14 -18.61
N ASN A 47 0.39 4.18 -17.64
CA ASN A 47 1.29 3.08 -17.31
C ASN A 47 1.53 3.04 -15.79
N PRO A 48 1.09 1.98 -15.08
CA PRO A 48 0.45 0.77 -15.61
C PRO A 48 -0.97 1.03 -16.16
N PRO A 49 -1.52 0.14 -17.00
CA PRO A 49 -2.90 0.25 -17.45
C PRO A 49 -3.88 0.18 -16.25
N PRO A 50 -5.12 0.68 -16.37
CA PRO A 50 -6.08 0.71 -15.26
C PRO A 50 -6.32 -0.66 -14.58
N SER A 51 -6.24 -1.75 -15.32
CA SER A 51 -6.35 -3.13 -14.80
C SER A 51 -5.15 -3.62 -13.99
N LYS A 52 -4.09 -2.82 -13.88
CA LYS A 52 -2.87 -3.13 -13.12
C LYS A 52 -2.52 -2.08 -12.09
N LEU A 53 -3.24 -0.95 -12.05
CA LEU A 53 -3.10 0.04 -10.99
C LEU A 53 -4.10 -0.28 -9.87
N PHE A 54 -3.61 -0.82 -8.77
CA PHE A 54 -4.48 -0.99 -7.60
C PHE A 54 -4.85 0.37 -6.99
N VAL A 55 -6.05 0.48 -6.45
CA VAL A 55 -6.60 1.68 -5.81
C VAL A 55 -6.76 1.46 -4.32
N PHE A 56 -7.43 0.40 -3.88
CA PHE A 56 -7.60 0.07 -2.46
C PHE A 56 -6.96 -1.26 -2.13
N VAL A 57 -6.50 -1.39 -0.89
CA VAL A 57 -5.81 -2.58 -0.36
C VAL A 57 -6.13 -2.79 1.11
N ASP A 58 -6.23 -4.04 1.55
CA ASP A 58 -6.23 -4.35 2.99
C ASP A 58 -4.85 -4.01 3.59
N GLU A 59 -4.80 -3.12 4.58
CA GLU A 59 -3.55 -2.76 5.26
C GLU A 59 -3.46 -3.43 6.63
N HIS A 60 -2.24 -3.88 6.99
CA HIS A 60 -1.92 -4.43 8.30
C HIS A 60 -2.22 -3.38 9.41
N PRO A 61 -2.85 -3.77 10.52
CA PRO A 61 -3.37 -2.79 11.49
C PRO A 61 -2.27 -2.01 12.21
N ASP A 62 -1.09 -2.59 12.36
CA ASP A 62 0.07 -1.89 12.94
C ASP A 62 0.75 -0.95 11.93
N SER A 63 0.48 -1.10 10.63
CA SER A 63 1.05 -0.26 9.57
C SER A 63 0.25 1.02 9.35
N ILE A 64 -1.07 0.97 9.62
CA ILE A 64 -2.00 2.08 9.42
C ILE A 64 -1.50 3.36 10.11
N ASN A 65 -1.11 4.34 9.30
CA ASN A 65 -0.55 5.62 9.72
C ASN A 65 -1.34 6.84 9.20
N ASP A 66 -1.72 6.89 7.92
CA ASP A 66 -2.26 8.10 7.28
C ASP A 66 -3.39 7.85 6.26
N GLY A 67 -3.63 6.61 5.85
CA GLY A 67 -4.66 6.28 4.86
C GLY A 67 -4.09 5.81 3.53
N TRP A 68 -2.77 5.88 3.35
CA TRP A 68 -2.08 5.44 2.17
C TRP A 68 -1.37 4.10 2.38
N MET A 69 -1.27 3.38 1.28
CA MET A 69 -0.33 2.29 1.10
C MET A 69 0.78 2.84 0.21
N ILE A 70 1.87 3.29 0.82
CA ILE A 70 3.11 3.61 0.11
C ILE A 70 3.97 2.35 0.11
N THR A 71 4.36 1.91 -1.09
CA THR A 71 5.39 0.87 -1.25
C THR A 71 6.68 1.54 -1.70
N ASP A 72 7.82 1.08 -1.16
CA ASP A 72 9.12 1.59 -1.61
C ASP A 72 9.47 1.06 -3.00
N VAL A 73 9.11 1.85 -4.00
CA VAL A 73 9.34 1.55 -5.42
C VAL A 73 10.83 1.53 -5.81
N THR A 74 11.72 1.99 -4.92
CA THR A 74 13.17 2.01 -5.14
C THR A 74 13.91 0.87 -4.45
N ASN A 75 13.29 0.27 -3.42
CA ASN A 75 13.88 -0.81 -2.64
C ASN A 75 12.83 -1.88 -2.28
N PRO A 76 12.75 -2.97 -3.05
CA PRO A 76 11.77 -4.03 -2.80
C PRO A 76 12.10 -4.89 -1.56
N ARG A 77 13.17 -4.61 -0.81
CA ARG A 77 13.53 -5.34 0.43
C ARG A 77 12.92 -4.73 1.68
N ASN A 78 11.94 -3.85 1.52
CA ASN A 78 11.22 -3.24 2.62
C ASN A 78 9.78 -2.94 2.21
N TRP A 79 8.83 -3.27 3.07
CA TRP A 79 7.51 -2.68 3.02
C TRP A 79 7.55 -1.37 3.79
N THR A 80 7.27 -0.23 3.15
CA THR A 80 7.11 1.04 3.89
C THR A 80 5.83 0.96 4.71
N ASP A 81 4.72 0.73 4.02
CA ASP A 81 3.46 0.25 4.61
C ASP A 81 3.23 -1.21 4.21
N LEU A 82 2.60 -1.97 5.09
CA LEU A 82 2.48 -3.43 4.96
C LEU A 82 1.04 -3.83 4.61
N PRO A 83 0.82 -4.49 3.45
CA PRO A 83 -0.45 -5.12 3.15
C PRO A 83 -0.81 -6.19 4.19
N ALA A 84 -2.10 -6.30 4.51
CA ALA A 84 -2.59 -7.30 5.43
C ALA A 84 -2.52 -8.72 4.83
N HIS A 85 -2.67 -9.71 5.70
CA HIS A 85 -2.74 -11.13 5.31
C HIS A 85 -4.03 -11.80 5.84
N TYR A 86 -5.12 -11.03 5.91
CA TYR A 86 -6.39 -11.42 6.55
C TYR A 86 -7.04 -12.67 5.93
N HIS A 87 -6.89 -12.88 4.62
CA HIS A 87 -7.63 -13.90 3.88
C HIS A 87 -6.83 -15.21 3.81
N ASN A 88 -6.52 -15.78 4.97
CA ASN A 88 -5.65 -16.96 5.10
C ASN A 88 -4.29 -16.72 4.42
N GLY A 89 -3.55 -15.67 4.80
CA GLY A 89 -2.28 -15.36 4.15
C GLY A 89 -2.41 -14.63 2.81
N ALA A 90 -3.54 -13.99 2.56
CA ALA A 90 -3.82 -13.23 1.33
C ALA A 90 -4.43 -11.86 1.65
N CYS A 91 -4.45 -10.98 0.64
CA CYS A 91 -4.89 -9.59 0.72
C CYS A 91 -5.86 -9.26 -0.42
N GLY A 92 -6.90 -8.48 -0.15
CA GLY A 92 -7.79 -7.93 -1.16
C GLY A 92 -7.21 -6.67 -1.80
N PHE A 93 -7.32 -6.58 -3.12
CA PHE A 93 -6.98 -5.41 -3.93
C PHE A 93 -8.15 -5.05 -4.85
N SER A 94 -8.44 -3.76 -5.00
CA SER A 94 -9.29 -3.24 -6.08
C SER A 94 -8.44 -2.47 -7.08
N PHE A 95 -8.85 -2.42 -8.35
CA PHE A 95 -8.08 -1.80 -9.43
C PHE A 95 -8.82 -0.63 -10.09
N ALA A 96 -8.09 0.20 -10.82
CA ALA A 96 -8.60 1.44 -11.39
C ALA A 96 -9.61 1.24 -12.53
N ASP A 97 -9.70 0.04 -13.12
CA ASP A 97 -10.78 -0.34 -14.05
C ASP A 97 -12.05 -0.87 -13.34
N GLY A 98 -12.03 -0.97 -12.01
CA GLY A 98 -13.17 -1.37 -11.17
C GLY A 98 -13.22 -2.85 -10.79
N HIS A 99 -12.29 -3.70 -11.22
CA HIS A 99 -12.26 -5.10 -10.75
C HIS A 99 -11.55 -5.23 -9.38
N ALA A 100 -11.59 -6.44 -8.83
CA ALA A 100 -10.91 -6.78 -7.58
C ALA A 100 -10.27 -8.17 -7.65
N GLU A 101 -9.16 -8.34 -6.93
CA GLU A 101 -8.42 -9.59 -6.82
C GLU A 101 -8.08 -9.92 -5.37
N ILE A 102 -7.89 -11.21 -5.09
CA ILE A 102 -7.29 -11.68 -3.83
C ILE A 102 -5.88 -12.16 -4.14
N LYS A 103 -4.87 -11.45 -3.65
CA LYS A 103 -3.46 -11.81 -3.80
C LYS A 103 -3.01 -12.68 -2.65
N LYS A 104 -2.63 -13.93 -2.94
CA LYS A 104 -1.97 -14.82 -1.98
C LYS A 104 -0.51 -14.41 -1.80
N TRP A 105 -0.08 -14.25 -0.56
CA TRP A 105 1.32 -13.96 -0.24
C TRP A 105 2.18 -15.22 -0.24
N LEU A 106 3.40 -15.09 -0.75
CA LEU A 106 4.36 -16.17 -0.92
C LEU A 106 5.56 -16.02 0.00
N ASP A 107 5.86 -14.78 0.41
CA ASP A 107 7.02 -14.45 1.20
C ASP A 107 6.68 -14.46 2.68
N SER A 108 7.49 -15.17 3.46
CA SER A 108 7.28 -15.26 4.91
C SER A 108 7.37 -13.91 5.62
N GLY A 109 8.12 -12.96 5.04
CA GLY A 109 8.23 -11.58 5.52
C GLY A 109 6.92 -10.79 5.47
N THR A 110 5.92 -11.24 4.69
CA THR A 110 4.59 -10.62 4.60
C THR A 110 3.67 -11.06 5.76
N PHE A 111 4.01 -12.15 6.47
CA PHE A 111 3.25 -12.64 7.62
C PHE A 111 3.76 -12.04 8.94
N VAL A 112 3.48 -10.76 9.16
CA VAL A 112 3.88 -10.04 10.38
C VAL A 112 2.78 -10.16 11.45
N PRO A 113 3.08 -10.50 12.71
CA PRO A 113 2.07 -10.55 13.77
C PRO A 113 1.59 -9.14 14.17
N VAL A 114 0.32 -9.05 14.58
CA VAL A 114 -0.27 -7.82 15.12
C VAL A 114 0.15 -7.62 16.57
N LEU A 115 0.90 -6.56 16.83
CA LEU A 115 1.40 -6.14 18.14
C LEU A 115 0.58 -5.01 18.77
N LYS A 116 -0.34 -4.39 18.01
CA LYS A 116 -1.14 -3.22 18.41
C LYS A 116 -0.26 -2.01 18.72
N GLN A 117 0.77 -1.82 17.90
CA GLN A 117 1.72 -0.71 18.01
C GLN A 117 1.93 -0.15 16.60
N GLY A 118 1.81 1.16 16.43
CA GLY A 118 2.05 1.80 15.14
C GLY A 118 3.52 1.63 14.70
N ARG A 119 3.73 1.16 13.48
CA ARG A 119 5.03 0.78 12.91
C ARG A 119 5.03 1.05 11.41
N ASN A 120 6.15 1.57 10.92
CA ASN A 120 6.43 1.66 9.49
C ASN A 120 7.77 0.98 9.21
N GLY A 121 7.99 0.54 7.98
CA GLY A 121 9.20 -0.18 7.62
C GLY A 121 9.18 -1.62 8.16
N PHE A 122 8.87 -2.57 7.29
CA PHE A 122 8.92 -3.99 7.56
C PHE A 122 9.96 -4.62 6.62
N PRO A 123 11.22 -4.78 7.10
CA PRO A 123 12.28 -5.35 6.29
C PRO A 123 11.94 -6.77 5.85
N THR A 124 12.28 -7.10 4.60
CA THR A 124 12.12 -8.44 4.05
C THR A 124 13.34 -8.83 3.21
N THR A 125 13.75 -10.09 3.29
CA THR A 125 14.80 -10.66 2.45
C THR A 125 14.26 -11.26 1.16
N GLN A 126 12.96 -11.52 1.11
CA GLN A 126 12.24 -12.03 -0.06
C GLN A 126 11.42 -10.90 -0.69
N THR A 127 11.43 -10.82 -2.02
CA THR A 127 10.91 -9.65 -2.75
C THR A 127 9.79 -10.00 -3.73
N ARG A 128 9.26 -11.21 -3.73
CA ARG A 128 8.22 -11.62 -4.68
C ARG A 128 6.92 -10.88 -4.42
N ASP A 129 6.58 -10.69 -3.15
CA ASP A 129 5.34 -10.00 -2.77
C ASP A 129 5.49 -8.48 -2.91
N THR A 130 6.62 -7.89 -2.49
CA THR A 130 6.88 -6.45 -2.66
C THR A 130 6.92 -6.05 -4.14
N THR A 131 7.57 -6.84 -4.99
CA THR A 131 7.65 -6.57 -6.44
C THR A 131 6.30 -6.71 -7.13
N TRP A 132 5.33 -7.43 -6.56
CA TRP A 132 3.99 -7.51 -7.15
C TRP A 132 3.18 -6.21 -6.98
N VAL A 133 3.50 -5.41 -5.96
CA VAL A 133 2.80 -4.16 -5.64
C VAL A 133 3.48 -2.93 -6.28
N ILE A 134 4.75 -3.04 -6.68
CA ILE A 134 5.57 -1.97 -7.30
C ILE A 134 5.34 -1.90 -8.81
#